data_AF-A0A954QNL8-F1
#
_entry.id   AF-A0A954QNL8-F1
#
_cell.length_a   1.000
_cell.length_b   1.000
_cell.length_c   1.000
_cell.angle_alpha   90.00
_cell.angle_beta   90.00
_cell.angle_gamma   90.00
#
_symmetry.space_group_name_H-M   'P 1'
#
loop_
_entity.id
_entity.type
_entity.pdbx_description
1 polymer ?
#
loop_
_entity_poly.entity_id
_entity_poly.type
_entity_poly.pdbx_seq_one_letter_code
_entity_poly.pdbx_strand_id
1 'polypeptide(L)' 'MCKLCADVCEWCAEQCSAHDHDHCQACARACRECVETCRSMASM' A
#
# COMPACT_ATOMS: atom_id res chain seq x y z
N MET A 1 -10.94 4.99 9.87
CA MET A 1 -9.53 4.57 10.03
C MET A 1 -8.99 3.96 8.73
N CYS A 2 -9.66 2.99 8.10
CA CYS A 2 -9.19 2.31 6.89
C CYS A 2 -8.90 3.24 5.69
N LYS A 3 -9.67 4.32 5.50
CA LYS A 3 -9.40 5.30 4.42
C LYS A 3 -8.00 5.92 4.53
N LEU A 4 -7.63 6.43 5.70
CA LEU A 4 -6.30 7.01 5.92
C LEU A 4 -5.19 5.96 5.75
N CYS A 5 -5.44 4.73 6.22
CA CYS A 5 -4.49 3.63 6.02
C CYS A 5 -4.26 3.35 4.53
N ALA A 6 -5.32 3.32 3.72
CA ALA A 6 -5.21 3.15 2.27
C ALA A 6 -4.38 4.29 1.65
N ASP A 7 -4.63 5.55 2.01
CA ASP A 7 -3.91 6.70 1.45
C ASP A 7 -2.40 6.64 1.77
N VAL A 8 -2.04 6.27 3.01
CA VAL A 8 -0.64 6.10 3.43
C VAL A 8 0.02 4.91 2.74
N CYS A 9 -0.68 3.78 2.63
CA CYS A 9 -0.14 2.58 1.98
C CYS A 9 0.03 2.79 0.47
N GLU A 10 -0.84 3.56 -0.19
CA GLU A 10 -0.70 3.90 -1.61
C GLU A 10 0.56 4.74 -1.84
N TRP A 11 0.74 5.80 -1.06
CA TRP A 11 1.98 6.60 -1.10
C TRP A 11 3.22 5.75 -0.83
N CYS A 12 3.18 4.89 0.20
CA CYS A 12 4.30 4.01 0.52
C CYS A 12 4.62 3.05 -0.64
N ALA A 13 3.61 2.47 -1.28
CA ALA A 13 3.81 1.57 -2.41
C ALA A 13 4.48 2.27 -3.60
N GLU A 14 4.07 3.51 -3.90
CA GLU A 14 4.69 4.33 -4.95
C GLU A 14 6.16 4.59 -4.65
N GLN A 15 6.49 5.08 -3.45
CA GLN A 15 7.87 5.37 -3.06
C GLN A 15 8.74 4.11 -3.07
N CYS A 16 8.28 3.02 -2.45
CA CYS A 16 9.05 1.77 -2.40
C CYS A 16 9.25 1.17 -3.80
N SER A 17 8.27 1.28 -4.70
CA SER A 17 8.39 0.72 -6.05
C SER A 17 9.45 1.41 -6.93
N ALA A 18 9.85 2.65 -6.58
CA ALA A 18 10.90 3.39 -7.27
C ALA A 18 12.32 2.88 -6.98
N HIS A 19 12.48 1.98 -6.01
CA HIS A 19 13.78 1.43 -5.60
C HIS A 19 13.97 -0.01 -6.08
N ASP A 20 15.08 -0.28 -6.77
CA ASP A 20 15.43 -1.60 -7.29
C ASP A 20 16.13 -2.47 -6.23
N HIS A 21 15.43 -2.69 -5.12
CA HIS A 21 15.85 -3.59 -4.05
C HIS A 21 14.74 -4.58 -3.73
N ASP A 22 15.09 -5.85 -3.54
CA ASP A 22 14.12 -6.92 -3.27
C ASP A 22 13.17 -6.58 -2.10
N HIS A 23 13.70 -6.01 -1.02
CA HIS A 23 12.89 -5.63 0.14
C HIS A 23 11.93 -4.47 -0.17
N CYS A 24 12.33 -3.50 -1.01
CA CYS A 24 11.46 -2.42 -1.45
C CYS A 24 10.33 -2.94 -2.34
N GLN A 25 10.64 -3.87 -3.26
CA GLN A 25 9.64 -4.49 -4.12
C GLN A 25 8.63 -5.36 -3.35
N ALA A 26 9.10 -6.09 -2.33
CA ALA A 26 8.25 -6.83 -1.41
C ALA A 26 7.33 -5.89 -0.60
N CYS A 27 7.88 -4.79 -0.07
CA CYS A 27 7.10 -3.79 0.65
C CYS A 27 6.02 -3.16 -0.22
N ALA A 28 6.35 -2.74 -1.44
CA ALA A 28 5.38 -2.14 -2.37
C ALA A 28 4.22 -3.09 -2.72
N ARG A 29 4.49 -4.40 -2.84
CA ARG A 29 3.46 -5.42 -3.07
C ARG A 29 2.52 -5.55 -1.87
N ALA A 30 3.06 -5.71 -0.67
CA ALA A 30 2.27 -5.81 0.55
C ALA A 30 1.42 -4.55 0.80
N CYS A 31 1.96 -3.36 0.52
CA CYS A 31 1.22 -2.11 0.61
C CYS A 31 0.05 -2.05 -0.38
N ARG A 32 0.22 -2.53 -1.63
CA ARG A 32 -0.89 -2.59 -2.60
C ARG A 32 -2.01 -3.52 -2.15
N GLU A 33 -1.69 -4.69 -1.61
CA GLU A 33 -2.69 -5.60 -1.02
C GLU A 33 -3.42 -4.97 0.17
N CYS A 34 -2.71 -4.20 0.99
CA CYS A 34 -3.30 -3.44 2.10
C CYS A 34 -4.27 -2.35 1.61
N VAL A 35 -3.93 -1.63 0.53
CA VAL A 35 -4.80 -0.62 -0.08
C VAL A 35 -6.12 -1.24 -0.54
N GLU A 36 -6.07 -2.36 -1.25
CA GLU A 36 -7.28 -3.06 -1.71
C GLU A 36 -8.19 -3.46 -0.54
N THR A 37 -7.60 -4.06 0.50
CA THR A 37 -8.32 -4.47 1.72
C THR A 37 -8.93 -3.26 2.44
N CYS A 38 -8.13 -2.21 2.67
CA CYS A 38 -8.58 -1.02 3.38
C CYS A 38 -9.66 -0.25 2.63
N ARG A 39 -9.57 -0.18 1.29
CA ARG A 39 -10.62 0.44 0.45
C ARG A 39 -11.90 -0.36 0.51
N SER A 40 -11.82 -1.69 0.43
CA SER A 40 -13.00 -2.56 0.59
C SER A 40 -13.67 -2.34 1.94
N MET A 41 -12.91 -2.37 3.05
CA MET A 41 -13.43 -2.13 4.39
C MET A 41 -14.00 -0.73 4.60
N ALA A 42 -13.42 0.30 3.97
CA ALA A 42 -13.91 1.67 4.08
C ALA A 42 -15.21 1.92 3.27
N SER A 43 -15.56 1.00 2.37
CA SER A 43 -16.76 1.06 1.52
C SER A 43 -17.91 0.15 1.97
N MET A 44 -17.70 -0.62 3.05
CA MET A 44 -18.75 -1.37 3.77
C MET A 44 -19.49 -0.45 4.73
#